data_AF-A0A0S8BKE7-F1
#
_entry.id   AF-A0A0S8BKE7-F1
#
_cell.length_a   1.000
_cell.length_b   1.000
_cell.length_c   1.000
_cell.angle_alpha   90.00
_cell.angle_beta   90.00
_cell.angle_gamma   90.00
#
_symmetry.space_group_name_H-M   'P 1'
#
loop_
_entity.id
_entity.type
_entity.pdbx_description
1 polymer ?
#
loop_
_entity_poly.entity_id
_entity_poly.type
_entity_poly.pdbx_seq_one_letter_code
_entity_poly.pdbx_strand_id
1 'polypeptide(L)'
;MFSALSESLKNERSLSSIRSNILAGLTVGVIALPLSMALAIAVGVPPQHGLYTAIVAGLVIALGGGSQVNISGPTAAFVVVLLPIVHQYGFGGLLISGLLAGVILVLMGLARFGRFIEIVPYPVVIGFTA
;
A
#
# COMPACT_ATOMS: atom_id res chain seq x y z
N MET A 1 -10.02 -2.81 -11.99
CA MET A 1 -9.21 -3.52 -10.97
C MET A 1 -8.11 -4.35 -11.62
N PHE A 2 -8.38 -5.19 -12.63
CA PHE A 2 -7.35 -6.01 -13.29
C PHE A 2 -6.74 -5.43 -14.58
N SER A 3 -6.81 -4.11 -14.82
CA SER A 3 -6.33 -3.57 -16.10
C SER A 3 -4.81 -3.71 -16.23
N ALA A 4 -4.05 -3.49 -15.15
CA ALA A 4 -2.59 -3.63 -15.21
C ALA A 4 -2.16 -5.06 -15.55
N LEU A 5 -2.79 -6.08 -14.95
CA LEU A 5 -2.49 -7.49 -15.25
C LEU A 5 -2.88 -7.83 -16.70
N SER A 6 -4.06 -7.42 -17.15
CA SER A 6 -4.51 -7.67 -18.54
C SER A 6 -3.62 -6.97 -19.57
N GLU A 7 -3.18 -5.76 -19.28
CA GLU A 7 -2.32 -4.95 -20.16
C GLU A 7 -0.88 -5.47 -20.15
N SER A 8 -0.41 -5.96 -19.00
CA SER A 8 0.92 -6.55 -18.85
C SER A 8 1.03 -7.95 -19.45
N LEU A 9 -0.10 -8.64 -19.71
CA LEU A 9 -0.19 -9.90 -20.45
C LEU A 9 -0.32 -9.68 -21.97
N LYS A 10 -0.96 -8.57 -22.40
CA LYS A 10 -1.10 -8.23 -23.83
C LYS A 10 0.17 -7.68 -24.46
N ASN A 11 1.09 -7.16 -23.65
CA ASN A 11 2.34 -6.60 -24.13
C ASN A 11 3.38 -7.71 -24.34
N GLU A 12 3.91 -7.87 -25.56
CA GLU A 12 5.01 -8.80 -25.83
C GLU A 12 6.28 -8.34 -25.10
N ARG A 13 6.54 -8.90 -23.92
CA ARG A 13 7.68 -8.48 -23.11
C ARG A 13 8.97 -9.05 -23.66
N SER A 14 9.87 -8.17 -24.09
CA SER A 14 11.27 -8.51 -24.34
C SER A 14 11.92 -9.10 -23.07
N LEU A 15 12.79 -10.11 -23.23
CA LEU A 15 13.57 -10.71 -22.14
C LEU A 15 14.34 -9.67 -21.29
N SER A 16 14.73 -8.55 -21.91
CA SER A 16 15.36 -7.41 -21.23
C SER A 16 14.43 -6.74 -20.22
N SER A 17 13.15 -6.56 -20.59
CA SER A 17 12.14 -5.94 -19.71
C SER A 17 11.85 -6.83 -18.50
N ILE A 18 11.79 -8.15 -18.68
CA ILE A 18 11.58 -9.09 -17.56
C ILE A 18 12.74 -9.00 -16.56
N ARG A 19 13.99 -9.01 -17.04
CA ARG A 19 15.18 -8.85 -16.18
C ARG A 19 15.17 -7.52 -15.43
N SER A 20 14.83 -6.42 -16.10
CA SER A 20 14.75 -5.09 -15.50
C SER A 20 13.67 -5.03 -14.40
N ASN A 21 12.48 -5.60 -14.64
CA ASN A 21 11.41 -5.65 -13.65
C ASN A 21 11.78 -6.49 -12.42
N ILE A 22 12.47 -7.62 -12.61
CA ILE A 22 12.94 -8.45 -11.49
C ILE A 22 13.97 -7.69 -10.65
N LEU A 23 14.95 -7.06 -11.29
CA LEU A 23 15.97 -6.26 -10.58
C LEU A 23 15.33 -5.10 -9.81
N ALA A 24 14.39 -4.38 -10.43
CA ALA A 24 13.67 -3.28 -9.79
C ALA A 24 12.80 -3.76 -8.60
N GLY A 25 12.11 -4.89 -8.74
CA GLY A 25 11.35 -5.48 -7.64
C GLY A 25 12.23 -5.90 -6.47
N LEU A 26 13.43 -6.43 -6.75
CA LEU A 26 14.38 -6.87 -5.73
C LEU A 26 14.99 -5.68 -4.97
N THR A 27 15.40 -4.62 -5.67
CA THR A 27 15.95 -3.41 -5.02
C THR A 27 14.90 -2.73 -4.14
N VAL A 28 13.68 -2.56 -4.66
CA VAL A 28 12.56 -1.97 -3.91
C VAL A 28 12.17 -2.86 -2.72
N GLY A 29 12.14 -4.18 -2.91
CA GLY A 29 11.84 -5.13 -1.84
C GLY A 29 12.83 -5.03 -0.68
N VAL A 30 14.13 -4.97 -0.98
CA VAL A 30 15.19 -4.81 0.05
C VAL A 30 15.00 -3.51 0.85
N ILE A 31 14.60 -2.42 0.21
CA ILE A 31 14.34 -1.12 0.87
C ILE A 31 13.02 -1.17 1.68
N ALA A 32 12.01 -1.89 1.20
CA ALA A 32 10.70 -1.98 1.84
C ALA A 32 10.73 -2.77 3.16
N LEU A 33 11.62 -3.76 3.29
CA LEU A 33 11.78 -4.58 4.50
C LEU A 33 12.06 -3.72 5.76
N PRO A 34 13.14 -2.93 5.85
CA PRO A 34 13.42 -2.11 7.02
C PRO A 34 12.37 -1.01 7.22
N LEU A 35 11.85 -0.42 6.13
CA LEU A 35 10.80 0.61 6.21
C LEU A 35 9.54 0.06 6.90
N SER A 36 9.10 -1.14 6.51
CA SER A 36 7.92 -1.77 7.10
C SER A 36 8.10 -2.11 8.57
N MET A 37 9.29 -2.56 8.95
CA MET A 37 9.60 -2.88 10.34
C MET A 37 9.66 -1.60 11.19
N ALA A 38 10.29 -0.54 10.68
CA ALA A 38 10.38 0.74 11.37
C ALA A 38 9.01 1.37 11.61
N LEU A 39 8.12 1.32 10.61
CA LEU A 39 6.76 1.85 10.75
C LEU A 39 5.92 1.03 11.74
N ALA A 40 6.05 -0.29 11.76
CA ALA A 40 5.40 -1.14 12.77
C ALA A 40 5.84 -0.78 14.20
N ILE A 41 7.14 -0.55 14.40
CA ILE A 41 7.68 -0.10 15.69
C ILE A 41 7.12 1.29 16.05
N ALA A 42 7.01 2.20 15.07
CA ALA A 42 6.51 3.55 15.28
C ALA A 42 5.04 3.61 15.74
N VAL A 43 4.21 2.62 15.38
CA VAL A 43 2.82 2.47 15.88
C VAL A 43 2.71 1.62 17.15
N GLY A 44 3.82 1.17 17.73
CA GLY A 44 3.84 0.42 18.99
C GLY A 44 3.52 -1.07 18.85
N VAL A 45 3.66 -1.65 17.66
CA VAL A 45 3.43 -3.08 17.42
C VAL A 45 4.73 -3.83 17.07
N PRO A 46 4.83 -5.15 17.32
CA PRO A 46 6.03 -5.90 16.98
C PRO A 46 6.36 -5.86 15.48
N PRO A 47 7.64 -5.73 15.08
CA PRO A 47 8.06 -5.49 13.70
C PRO A 47 7.64 -6.58 12.71
N GLN A 48 7.47 -7.81 13.19
CA GLN A 48 6.97 -8.94 12.40
C GLN A 48 5.59 -8.67 11.77
N HIS A 49 4.72 -7.89 12.42
CA HIS A 49 3.40 -7.55 11.87
C HIS A 49 3.51 -6.64 10.66
N GLY A 50 4.43 -5.66 10.69
CA GLY A 50 4.75 -4.85 9.52
C GLY A 50 5.20 -5.73 8.37
N LEU A 51 6.17 -6.62 8.62
CA LEU A 51 6.69 -7.52 7.61
C LEU A 51 5.60 -8.40 6.97
N TYR A 52 4.73 -9.01 7.78
CA TYR A 52 3.60 -9.80 7.27
C TYR A 52 2.68 -8.97 6.39
N THR A 53 2.36 -7.74 6.79
CA THR A 53 1.50 -6.86 5.99
C THR A 53 2.15 -6.49 4.66
N ALA A 54 3.46 -6.18 4.64
CA ALA A 54 4.17 -5.82 3.42
C ALA A 54 4.22 -6.99 2.41
N ILE A 55 4.46 -8.21 2.87
CA ILE A 55 4.49 -9.41 2.02
C ILE A 55 3.10 -9.66 1.42
N VAL A 56 2.06 -9.71 2.26
CA VAL A 56 0.70 -10.01 1.82
C VAL A 56 0.16 -8.90 0.92
N ALA A 57 0.31 -7.63 1.30
CA ALA A 57 -0.14 -6.50 0.49
C ALA A 57 0.62 -6.42 -0.84
N GLY A 58 1.93 -6.66 -0.85
CA GLY A 58 2.73 -6.68 -2.07
C GLY A 58 2.22 -7.71 -3.09
N LEU A 59 1.91 -8.94 -2.63
CA LEU A 59 1.34 -9.97 -3.49
C LEU A 59 -0.07 -9.61 -3.99
N VAL A 60 -0.93 -9.13 -3.11
CA VAL A 60 -2.31 -8.74 -3.46
C VAL A 60 -2.32 -7.60 -4.48
N ILE A 61 -1.44 -6.61 -4.32
CA ILE A 61 -1.36 -5.43 -5.20
C ILE A 61 -0.69 -5.79 -6.52
N ALA A 62 0.31 -6.68 -6.53
CA ALA A 62 0.90 -7.17 -7.77
C ALA A 62 -0.13 -7.87 -8.68
N LEU A 63 -1.12 -8.57 -8.09
CA LEU A 63 -2.16 -9.28 -8.82
C LEU A 63 -3.38 -8.38 -9.16
N GLY A 64 -3.77 -7.49 -8.24
CA GLY A 64 -5.00 -6.69 -8.32
C GLY A 64 -4.79 -5.19 -8.59
N GLY A 65 -3.55 -4.75 -8.79
CA GLY A 65 -3.17 -3.35 -8.94
C GLY A 65 -3.64 -2.71 -10.25
N GLY A 66 -3.88 -1.40 -10.21
CA GLY A 66 -4.32 -0.60 -11.36
C GLY A 66 -3.19 0.01 -12.20
N SER A 67 -1.93 -0.08 -11.76
CA SER A 67 -0.77 0.50 -12.43
C SER A 67 0.37 -0.51 -12.51
N GLN A 68 1.11 -0.50 -13.61
CA GLN A 68 2.28 -1.38 -13.84
C GLN A 68 3.56 -0.88 -13.17
N VAL A 69 3.59 0.39 -12.74
CA VAL A 69 4.80 1.06 -12.21
C VAL A 69 4.64 1.55 -10.77
N ASN A 70 3.42 1.54 -10.23
CA ASN A 70 3.17 2.05 -8.89
C ASN A 70 3.58 1.01 -7.83
N ILE A 71 4.45 1.43 -6.90
CA ILE A 71 4.86 0.62 -5.77
C ILE A 71 4.00 1.03 -4.59
N SER A 72 3.16 0.11 -4.12
CA SER A 72 2.42 0.31 -2.87
C SER A 72 3.18 -0.32 -1.71
N GLY A 73 3.38 0.45 -0.66
CA GLY A 73 4.11 0.04 0.53
C GLY A 73 3.57 0.69 1.81
N PRO A 74 4.14 0.34 2.96
CA PRO A 74 3.73 0.91 4.25
C PRO A 74 4.05 2.41 4.26
N THR A 75 3.05 3.23 4.62
CA THR A 75 3.09 4.69 4.47
C THR A 75 3.26 5.37 5.82
N ALA A 76 4.26 6.26 5.94
CA ALA A 76 4.56 6.97 7.18
C ALA A 76 3.40 7.83 7.70
N ALA A 77 2.63 8.45 6.79
CA ALA A 77 1.48 9.29 7.14
C ALA A 77 0.41 8.55 7.96
N PHE A 78 0.29 7.23 7.82
CA PHE A 78 -0.68 6.44 8.58
C PHE A 78 -0.26 6.22 10.05
N VAL A 79 1.01 6.36 10.41
CA VAL A 79 1.49 6.14 11.77
C VAL A 79 0.75 7.06 12.76
N VAL A 80 0.54 8.33 12.39
CA VAL A 80 -0.15 9.33 13.22
C VAL A 80 -1.60 8.94 13.48
N VAL A 81 -2.24 8.24 12.55
CA VAL A 81 -3.64 7.78 12.68
C VAL A 81 -3.73 6.48 13.48
N LEU A 82 -2.80 5.56 13.24
CA LEU A 82 -2.81 4.23 13.84
C LEU A 82 -2.30 4.22 15.29
N LEU A 83 -1.36 5.09 15.66
CA LEU A 83 -0.75 5.10 16.99
C LEU A 83 -1.80 5.37 18.10
N PRO A 84 -2.68 6.37 17.98
CA PRO A 84 -3.77 6.57 18.95
C PRO A 84 -4.71 5.36 19.06
N ILE A 85 -4.97 4.66 17.95
CA ILE A 85 -5.84 3.47 17.93
C ILE A 85 -5.20 2.34 18.74
N VAL A 86 -3.91 2.08 18.53
CA VAL A 86 -3.16 1.07 19.30
C VAL A 86 -3.12 1.45 20.79
N HIS A 87 -2.92 2.73 21.11
CA HIS A 87 -2.90 3.19 22.50
C HIS A 87 -4.26 3.06 23.21
N GLN A 88 -5.38 3.31 22.52
CA GLN A 88 -6.71 3.28 23.13
C GLN A 88 -7.37 1.89 23.09
N TYR A 89 -7.19 1.14 22.01
CA TYR A 89 -7.91 -0.10 21.73
C TYR A 89 -6.98 -1.32 21.59
N GLY A 90 -5.67 -1.14 21.76
CA GLY A 90 -4.68 -2.19 21.64
C GLY A 90 -4.54 -2.73 20.22
N PHE A 91 -3.84 -3.86 20.12
CA PHE A 91 -3.62 -4.56 18.85
C PHE A 91 -4.91 -5.05 18.20
N GLY A 92 -5.90 -5.47 18.99
CA GLY A 92 -7.21 -5.90 18.48
C GLY A 92 -7.95 -4.75 17.76
N GLY A 93 -7.92 -3.54 18.32
CA GLY A 93 -8.49 -2.36 17.68
C GLY A 93 -7.82 -2.00 16.36
N LEU A 94 -6.49 -2.14 16.28
CA LEU A 94 -5.74 -1.96 15.03
C LEU A 94 -6.20 -2.91 13.93
N LEU A 95 -6.37 -4.20 14.24
CA LEU A 95 -6.81 -5.20 13.27
C LEU A 95 -8.24 -4.93 12.77
N ILE A 96 -9.17 -4.63 13.68
CA ILE A 96 -10.57 -4.38 13.33
C ILE A 96 -10.70 -3.09 12.51
N SER A 97 -10.06 -2.00 12.95
CA SER A 97 -10.06 -0.73 12.21
C SER A 97 -9.43 -0.88 10.82
N GLY A 98 -8.31 -1.61 10.70
CA GLY A 98 -7.69 -1.91 9.41
C GLY A 98 -8.60 -2.72 8.49
N LEU A 99 -9.29 -3.74 9.03
CA LEU A 99 -10.26 -4.53 8.26
C LEU A 99 -11.42 -3.64 7.78
N LEU A 100 -12.00 -2.82 8.65
CA LEU A 100 -13.08 -1.89 8.31
C LEU A 100 -12.65 -0.89 7.25
N ALA A 101 -11.46 -0.29 7.40
CA ALA A 101 -10.89 0.62 6.41
C ALA A 101 -10.72 -0.08 5.05
N GLY A 102 -10.23 -1.32 5.04
CA GLY A 102 -10.13 -2.13 3.82
C GLY A 102 -11.47 -2.38 3.15
N VAL A 103 -12.50 -2.75 3.91
CA VAL A 103 -13.87 -2.93 3.38
C VAL A 103 -14.41 -1.63 2.79
N ILE A 104 -14.23 -0.50 3.48
CA ILE A 104 -14.65 0.82 2.99
C ILE A 104 -13.93 1.16 1.68
N LEU A 105 -12.62 0.93 1.59
CA LEU A 105 -11.85 1.17 0.36
C LEU A 105 -12.33 0.31 -0.81
N VAL A 106 -12.65 -0.98 -0.57
CA VAL A 106 -13.21 -1.86 -1.61
C VAL A 106 -14.57 -1.33 -2.08
N LEU A 107 -15.46 -0.95 -1.16
CA LEU A 107 -16.77 -0.39 -1.50
C LEU A 107 -16.65 0.92 -2.29
N MET A 108 -15.76 1.83 -1.87
CA MET A 108 -15.48 3.07 -2.59
C MET A 108 -14.90 2.82 -3.99
N GLY A 109 -14.04 1.81 -4.13
CA GLY A 109 -13.49 1.37 -5.41
C GLY A 109 -14.58 0.84 -6.36
N LEU A 110 -15.51 0.04 -5.85
CA LEU A 110 -16.66 -0.47 -6.61
C LEU A 110 -17.63 0.66 -7.00
N ALA A 111 -17.86 1.61 -6.11
CA ALA A 111 -18.68 2.80 -6.36
C ALA A 111 -18.00 3.84 -7.28
N ARG A 112 -16.74 3.63 -7.68
CA ARG A 112 -15.93 4.54 -8.52
C ARG A 112 -15.76 5.94 -7.92
N PHE A 113 -15.69 6.04 -6.60
CA PHE A 113 -15.50 7.32 -5.89
C PHE A 113 -14.11 7.95 -6.08
N GLY A 114 -13.19 7.29 -6.79
CA GLY A 114 -11.88 7.85 -7.13
C GLY A 114 -11.95 9.17 -7.93
N ARG A 115 -13.06 9.45 -8.64
CA ARG A 115 -13.27 10.72 -9.35
C ARG A 115 -13.34 11.94 -8.42
N PHE A 116 -13.75 11.75 -7.16
CA PHE A 116 -13.85 12.85 -6.20
C PHE A 116 -12.49 13.34 -5.69
N ILE A 117 -11.40 12.60 -5.96
CA ILE A 117 -10.04 13.05 -5.63
C ILE A 117 -9.70 14.35 -6.37
N GLU A 118 -10.26 14.57 -7.57
CA GLU A 118 -10.06 15.79 -8.37
C GLU A 118 -10.59 17.06 -7.69
N ILE A 119 -11.46 16.93 -6.68
CA ILE A 119 -12.08 18.05 -5.95
C ILE A 119 -11.21 18.47 -4.75
N VAL A 120 -10.22 17.67 -4.36
CA VAL A 120 -9.38 17.95 -3.19
C VAL A 120 -8.46 19.14 -3.48
N PRO A 121 -8.47 20.21 -2.65
CA PRO A 121 -7.62 21.38 -2.87
C PRO A 121 -6.13 21.03 -2.83
N TYR A 122 -5.37 21.56 -3.79
CA TYR A 122 -3.92 21.36 -3.86
C TYR A 122 -3.16 21.70 -2.55
N PRO A 123 -3.52 22.75 -1.77
CA PRO A 123 -2.88 23.03 -0.49
C PRO A 123 -3.02 21.90 0.53
N VAL A 124 -4.13 21.16 0.53
CA VAL A 124 -4.35 20.02 1.44
C VAL A 124 -3.45 18.85 1.03
N VAL A 125 -3.30 18.62 -0.27
CA VAL A 125 -2.41 17.59 -0.80
C VAL A 125 -0.97 17.90 -0.40
N ILE A 126 -0.48 19.11 -0.68
CA ILE A 126 0.88 19.51 -0.28
C ILE A 126 1.08 19.39 1.22
N GLY A 127 0.16 19.94 2.02
CA GLY A 127 0.27 19.94 3.48
C GLY A 127 0.27 18.54 4.09
N PHE A 128 -0.31 17.55 3.41
CA PHE A 128 -0.28 16.15 3.84
C PHE A 128 0.95 15.38 3.32
N THR A 129 1.56 15.81 2.21
CA THR A 129 2.73 15.16 1.60
C THR A 129 4.08 15.74 2.00
N ALA A 130 4.12 16.98 2.50
CA ALA A 130 5.34 17.70 2.91
C ALA A 130 5.83 17.26 4.30
#